data_AF-A0A3R9J1E1-F1
#
_entry.id   AF-A0A3R9J1E1-F1
#
_cell.length_a   1.000
_cell.length_b   1.000
_cell.length_c   1.000
_cell.angle_alpha   90.00
_cell.angle_beta   90.00
_cell.angle_gamma   90.00
#
_symmetry.space_group_name_H-M   'P 1'
#
loop_
_entity.id
_entity.type
_entity.pdbx_description
1 polymer ?
#
loop_
_entity_poly.entity_id
_entity_poly.type
_entity_poly.pdbx_seq_one_letter_code
_entity_poly.pdbx_strand_id
1 'polypeptide(L)'
;MTEKNKVTFGLQDVHWAEVTTEASNGALTYGTVERLRGAAELTLEPTGDKGSYKADNINFYTSESNDGYEGTLKLALLTQEFLTRVLGEKLDPTTKTISEIANAEKKNFALMFRFEGDKKETLHVLYYCYASRPSMGSKTKSGSDINEVELNFTASPRPLDKVVRRKTTEETSDEIRQNWFKEVFEPRE
;
A
#
# COMPACT_ATOMS: atom_id res chain seq x y z
N MET A 1 8.85 31.24 -1.99
CA MET A 1 8.67 30.05 -2.85
C MET A 1 9.11 28.86 -2.03
N THR A 2 8.26 27.86 -1.86
CA THR A 2 8.61 26.64 -1.12
C THR A 2 9.68 25.88 -1.91
N GLU A 3 10.79 25.52 -1.26
CA GLU A 3 11.86 24.76 -1.92
C GLU A 3 11.33 23.39 -2.35
N LYS A 4 11.56 23.03 -3.62
CA LYS A 4 11.17 21.74 -4.20
C LYS A 4 12.27 20.70 -4.00
N ASN A 5 11.89 19.45 -3.78
CA ASN A 5 12.84 18.35 -3.74
C ASN A 5 13.51 18.16 -5.10
N LYS A 6 14.79 17.84 -5.07
CA LYS A 6 15.56 17.43 -6.26
C LYS A 6 15.75 15.93 -6.31
N VAL A 7 15.81 15.27 -5.16
CA VAL A 7 16.05 13.84 -5.03
C VAL A 7 15.18 13.24 -3.92
N THR A 8 14.92 11.94 -4.03
CA THR A 8 14.28 11.13 -2.98
C THR A 8 15.27 10.10 -2.45
N PHE A 9 15.17 9.80 -1.16
CA PHE A 9 16.04 8.83 -0.48
C PHE A 9 15.23 7.61 -0.03
N GLY A 10 15.13 7.38 1.28
CA GLY A 10 14.61 6.14 1.86
C GLY A 10 13.09 6.08 2.00
N LEU A 11 12.60 4.84 2.06
CA LEU A 11 11.28 4.49 2.56
C LEU A 11 11.26 4.62 4.09
N GLN A 12 10.23 5.26 4.63
CA GLN A 12 10.03 5.33 6.06
C GLN A 12 8.55 5.39 6.43
N ASP A 13 8.25 5.11 7.70
CA ASP A 13 6.93 5.29 8.30
C ASP A 13 5.80 4.65 7.48
N VAL A 14 6.00 3.37 7.16
CA VAL A 14 4.95 2.55 6.54
C VAL A 14 3.86 2.27 7.56
N HIS A 15 2.63 2.53 7.17
CA HIS A 15 1.41 2.32 7.93
C HIS A 15 0.35 1.68 7.04
N TRP A 16 -0.63 1.04 7.67
CA TRP A 16 -1.76 0.44 6.98
C TRP A 16 -3.05 0.60 7.77
N ALA A 17 -4.19 0.47 7.09
CA ALA A 17 -5.51 0.38 7.72
C ALA A 17 -6.42 -0.53 6.89
N GLU A 18 -7.10 -1.52 7.47
CA GLU A 18 -8.06 -2.33 6.70
C GLU A 18 -9.24 -1.48 6.22
N VAL A 19 -9.79 -1.86 5.07
CA VAL A 19 -11.13 -1.46 4.68
C VAL A 19 -12.13 -2.19 5.58
N THR A 20 -12.92 -1.43 6.33
CA THR A 20 -13.93 -1.97 7.26
C THR A 20 -15.28 -2.16 6.57
N THR A 21 -15.65 -1.24 5.68
CA THR A 21 -16.89 -1.32 4.89
C THR A 21 -16.71 -0.69 3.52
N GLU A 22 -17.44 -1.23 2.54
CA GLU A 22 -17.67 -0.62 1.23
C GLU A 22 -19.17 -0.31 1.11
N ALA A 23 -19.53 0.96 0.97
CA ALA A 23 -20.91 1.38 0.78
C ALA A 23 -21.39 1.05 -0.65
N SER A 24 -22.71 1.08 -0.89
CA SER A 24 -23.30 0.77 -2.20
C SER A 24 -22.85 1.68 -3.34
N ASN A 25 -22.35 2.88 -3.02
CA ASN A 25 -21.76 3.81 -3.98
C ASN A 25 -20.24 3.59 -4.20
N GLY A 26 -19.65 2.58 -3.57
CA GLY A 26 -18.22 2.28 -3.62
C GLY A 26 -17.35 3.07 -2.64
N ALA A 27 -17.94 3.86 -1.74
CA ALA A 27 -17.19 4.59 -0.72
C ALA A 27 -16.62 3.63 0.33
N LEU A 28 -15.32 3.76 0.61
CA LEU A 28 -14.60 2.92 1.56
C LEU A 28 -14.52 3.61 2.92
N THR A 29 -14.71 2.84 4.00
CA THR A 29 -14.35 3.25 5.35
C THR A 29 -13.14 2.44 5.80
N TYR A 30 -12.22 3.11 6.49
CA TYR A 30 -10.97 2.50 6.97
C TYR A 30 -10.99 2.34 8.48
N GLY A 31 -10.32 1.29 8.96
CA GLY A 31 -10.11 1.02 10.37
C GLY A 31 -9.01 1.89 10.98
N THR A 32 -8.58 1.51 12.18
CA THR A 32 -7.45 2.16 12.86
C THR A 32 -6.17 2.00 12.06
N VAL A 33 -5.44 3.10 11.87
CA VAL A 33 -4.13 3.11 11.23
C VAL A 33 -3.10 2.47 12.17
N GLU A 34 -2.38 1.47 11.65
CA GLU A 34 -1.33 0.75 12.37
C GLU A 34 0.01 0.94 11.67
N ARG A 35 1.09 1.03 12.45
CA ARG A 35 2.45 1.17 11.90
C ARG A 35 3.03 -0.20 11.58
N LEU A 36 3.52 -0.37 10.35
CA LEU A 36 4.27 -1.54 9.94
C LEU A 36 5.77 -1.28 10.09
N ARG A 37 6.33 -1.65 11.24
CA ARG A 37 7.76 -1.46 11.53
C ARG A 37 8.63 -2.47 10.78
N GLY A 38 9.85 -2.06 10.44
CA GLY A 38 10.82 -2.94 9.79
C GLY A 38 10.66 -3.06 8.27
N ALA A 39 9.87 -2.20 7.63
CA ALA A 39 9.85 -2.07 6.18
C ALA A 39 11.22 -1.60 5.67
N ALA A 40 11.80 -2.35 4.73
CA ALA A 40 13.14 -2.13 4.20
C ALA A 40 13.09 -1.61 2.75
N GLU A 41 12.17 -2.13 1.94
CA GLU A 41 12.08 -1.81 0.51
C GLU A 41 10.62 -1.87 0.06
N LEU A 42 10.23 -0.93 -0.81
CA LEU A 42 8.93 -0.90 -1.46
C LEU A 42 9.12 -0.68 -2.96
N THR A 43 8.65 -1.64 -3.76
CA THR A 43 8.59 -1.54 -5.22
C THR A 43 7.14 -1.38 -5.64
N LEU A 44 6.88 -0.50 -6.61
CA LEU A 44 5.56 -0.27 -7.20
C LEU A 44 5.70 -0.24 -8.73
N GLU A 45 5.17 -1.26 -9.39
CA GLU A 45 5.19 -1.42 -10.84
C GLU A 45 3.83 -1.04 -11.42
N PRO A 46 3.73 -0.06 -12.34
CA PRO A 46 2.46 0.31 -12.93
C PRO A 46 1.82 -0.86 -13.67
N THR A 47 0.52 -1.06 -13.46
CA THR A 47 -0.26 -2.06 -14.19
C THR A 47 -1.30 -1.38 -15.08
N GLY A 48 -1.48 -1.94 -16.28
CA GLY A 48 -2.41 -1.41 -17.25
C GLY A 48 -2.19 -2.01 -18.63
N ASP A 49 -3.27 -2.21 -19.36
CA ASP A 49 -3.25 -2.66 -20.73
C ASP A 49 -3.05 -1.50 -21.71
N LYS A 50 -2.20 -1.73 -22.71
CA LYS A 50 -2.01 -0.86 -23.87
C LYS A 50 -2.64 -1.48 -25.10
N GLY A 51 -3.68 -0.82 -25.60
CA GLY A 51 -4.31 -1.14 -26.88
C GLY A 51 -3.82 -0.19 -27.97
N SER A 52 -3.66 -0.70 -29.19
CA SER A 52 -3.47 0.16 -30.37
C SER A 52 -4.31 -0.31 -31.53
N TYR A 53 -4.93 0.64 -32.23
CA TYR A 53 -5.63 0.41 -33.48
C TYR A 53 -4.72 0.82 -34.63
N LYS A 54 -4.40 -0.14 -35.51
CA LYS A 54 -3.54 0.08 -36.67
C LYS A 54 -4.39 0.45 -37.89
N ALA A 55 -4.06 1.56 -38.54
CA ALA A 55 -4.60 1.96 -39.83
C ALA A 55 -3.48 2.58 -40.67
N ASP A 56 -3.55 2.47 -42.00
CA ASP A 56 -2.54 3.02 -42.93
C ASP A 56 -1.09 2.64 -42.58
N ASN A 57 -0.88 1.40 -42.12
CA ASN A 57 0.40 0.87 -41.64
C ASN A 57 1.05 1.64 -40.46
N ILE A 58 0.28 2.46 -39.74
CA ILE A 58 0.70 3.16 -38.51
C ILE A 58 -0.20 2.80 -37.32
N ASN A 59 0.28 3.06 -36.10
CA ASN A 59 -0.58 3.07 -34.91
C ASN A 59 -1.42 4.36 -34.96
N PHE A 60 -2.64 4.26 -35.49
CA PHE A 60 -3.52 5.40 -35.69
C PHE A 60 -4.14 5.90 -34.37
N TYR A 61 -4.40 4.97 -33.45
CA TYR A 61 -4.91 5.29 -32.12
C TYR A 61 -4.27 4.37 -31.07
N THR A 62 -3.93 4.94 -29.92
CA THR A 62 -3.38 4.21 -28.76
C THR A 62 -4.22 4.55 -27.55
N SER A 63 -4.61 3.53 -26.79
CA SER A 63 -5.29 3.67 -25.51
C SER A 63 -4.49 2.94 -24.42
N GLU A 64 -4.49 3.50 -23.21
CA GLU A 64 -3.87 2.91 -22.04
C GLU A 64 -4.90 2.89 -20.91
N SER A 65 -4.99 1.75 -20.21
CA SER A 65 -5.73 1.65 -18.95
C SER A 65 -4.77 1.83 -17.77
N ASN A 66 -5.30 2.28 -16.64
CA ASN A 66 -4.55 2.41 -15.40
C ASN A 66 -5.22 1.52 -14.35
N ASP A 67 -4.71 0.30 -14.24
CA ASP A 67 -5.19 -0.72 -13.30
C ASP A 67 -4.49 -0.60 -11.95
N GLY A 68 -3.61 0.40 -11.81
CA GLY A 68 -2.93 0.79 -10.59
C GLY A 68 -1.50 0.28 -10.55
N TYR A 69 -1.15 -0.47 -9.49
CA TYR A 69 0.20 -0.98 -9.29
C TYR A 69 0.21 -2.42 -8.79
N GLU A 70 1.21 -3.18 -9.23
CA GLU A 70 1.71 -4.34 -8.49
C GLU A 70 2.81 -3.86 -7.54
N GLY A 71 2.72 -4.28 -6.28
CA GLY A 71 3.58 -3.83 -5.21
C GLY A 71 4.26 -4.97 -4.49
N THR A 72 5.53 -4.79 -4.19
CA THR A 72 6.31 -5.70 -3.33
C THR A 72 6.87 -4.89 -2.17
N LEU A 73 6.44 -5.23 -0.96
CA LEU A 73 6.98 -4.65 0.27
C LEU A 73 7.84 -5.70 0.98
N LYS A 74 9.10 -5.38 1.22
CA LYS A 74 10.00 -6.20 2.06
C LYS A 74 10.05 -5.65 3.46
N LEU A 75 9.90 -6.53 4.44
CA LEU A 75 9.83 -6.17 5.85
C LEU A 75 10.46 -7.23 6.74
N ALA A 76 11.00 -6.82 7.88
CA ALA A 76 11.58 -7.75 8.85
C ALA A 76 10.53 -8.73 9.44
N LEU A 77 9.30 -8.27 9.67
CA LEU A 77 8.22 -9.09 10.26
C LEU A 77 6.85 -8.48 9.97
N LEU A 78 5.88 -9.32 9.60
CA LEU A 78 4.46 -8.93 9.54
C LEU A 78 3.85 -8.91 10.95
N THR A 79 3.08 -7.88 11.24
CA THR A 79 2.37 -7.77 12.52
C THR A 79 1.23 -8.77 12.61
N GLN A 80 0.94 -9.27 13.81
CA GLN A 80 -0.21 -10.14 14.06
C GLN A 80 -1.53 -9.46 13.66
N GLU A 81 -1.61 -8.15 13.86
CA GLU A 81 -2.75 -7.32 13.48
C GLU A 81 -2.98 -7.37 11.97
N PHE A 82 -1.92 -7.32 11.16
CA PHE A 82 -2.04 -7.45 9.70
C PHE A 82 -2.49 -8.85 9.29
N LEU A 83 -1.88 -9.89 9.88
CA LEU A 83 -2.26 -11.29 9.61
C LEU A 83 -3.75 -11.53 9.88
N THR A 84 -4.26 -11.00 11.00
CA THR A 84 -5.64 -11.23 11.43
C THR A 84 -6.66 -10.31 10.76
N ARG A 85 -6.39 -9.00 10.64
CA ARG A 85 -7.34 -8.01 10.12
C ARG A 85 -7.34 -7.92 8.59
N VAL A 86 -6.21 -8.19 7.93
CA VAL A 86 -6.07 -8.08 6.47
C VAL A 86 -6.03 -9.45 5.80
N LEU A 87 -5.17 -10.37 6.28
CA LEU A 87 -5.05 -11.70 5.67
C LEU A 87 -6.13 -12.69 6.13
N GLY A 88 -6.93 -12.34 7.14
CA GLY A 88 -8.04 -13.15 7.63
C GLY A 88 -7.63 -14.37 8.45
N GLU A 89 -6.38 -14.40 8.95
CA GLU A 89 -5.92 -15.46 9.84
C GLU A 89 -6.64 -15.39 11.19
N LYS A 90 -6.87 -16.55 11.82
CA LYS A 90 -7.65 -16.64 13.07
C LYS A 90 -6.75 -16.85 14.27
N LEU A 91 -6.79 -15.90 15.21
CA LEU A 91 -6.22 -16.06 16.55
C LEU A 91 -7.17 -16.88 17.42
N ASP A 92 -6.70 -18.02 17.91
CA ASP A 92 -7.43 -18.80 18.90
C ASP A 92 -7.34 -18.12 20.28
N PRO A 93 -8.47 -17.82 20.95
CA PRO A 93 -8.46 -17.10 22.22
C PRO A 93 -7.92 -17.94 23.39
N THR A 94 -7.91 -19.26 23.28
CA THR A 94 -7.49 -20.21 24.31
C THR A 94 -6.02 -20.57 24.15
N THR A 95 -5.62 -21.05 22.97
CA THR A 95 -4.24 -21.52 22.72
C THR A 95 -3.30 -20.37 22.34
N LYS A 96 -3.84 -19.20 21.97
CA LYS A 96 -3.08 -18.04 21.45
C LYS A 96 -2.27 -18.35 20.19
N THR A 97 -2.69 -19.35 19.43
CA THR A 97 -2.10 -19.69 18.13
C THR A 97 -2.83 -18.99 17.00
N ILE A 98 -2.11 -18.58 15.97
CA ILE A 98 -2.70 -18.06 14.73
C ILE A 98 -2.83 -19.23 13.75
N SER A 99 -4.01 -19.37 13.14
CA SER A 99 -4.30 -20.37 12.14
C SER A 99 -4.64 -19.72 10.82
N GLU A 100 -3.91 -20.13 9.78
CA GLU A 100 -4.22 -19.82 8.41
C GLU A 100 -5.39 -20.68 7.91
N ILE A 101 -6.44 -20.04 7.40
CA ILE A 101 -7.65 -20.72 6.95
C ILE A 101 -7.72 -20.65 5.42
N ALA A 102 -7.92 -21.79 4.76
CA ALA A 102 -7.89 -21.89 3.30
C ALA A 102 -8.92 -20.98 2.61
N ASN A 103 -10.09 -20.80 3.22
CA ASN A 103 -11.17 -19.92 2.77
C ASN A 103 -11.27 -18.63 3.61
N ALA A 104 -10.17 -18.18 4.21
CA ALA A 104 -10.14 -16.88 4.86
C ALA A 104 -10.52 -15.78 3.87
N GLU A 105 -11.49 -14.95 4.25
CA GLU A 105 -11.81 -13.74 3.52
C GLU A 105 -10.78 -12.67 3.88
N LYS A 106 -9.92 -12.36 2.91
CA LYS A 106 -8.98 -11.24 3.02
C LYS A 106 -9.71 -9.93 2.81
N LYS A 107 -9.21 -8.88 3.45
CA LYS A 107 -9.71 -7.52 3.28
C LYS A 107 -8.76 -6.69 2.43
N ASN A 108 -9.33 -5.77 1.67
CA ASN A 108 -8.55 -4.68 1.11
C ASN A 108 -8.06 -3.76 2.24
N PHE A 109 -7.00 -3.01 1.99
CA PHE A 109 -6.42 -2.09 2.95
C PHE A 109 -5.85 -0.85 2.27
N ALA A 110 -5.71 0.24 3.02
CA ALA A 110 -4.90 1.38 2.62
C ALA A 110 -3.44 1.16 3.06
N LEU A 111 -2.48 1.48 2.19
CA LEU A 111 -1.05 1.50 2.51
C LEU A 111 -0.54 2.94 2.44
N MET A 112 0.01 3.43 3.54
CA MET A 112 0.54 4.78 3.69
C MET A 112 2.03 4.71 3.99
N PHE A 113 2.82 5.60 3.41
CA PHE A 113 4.27 5.61 3.59
C PHE A 113 4.85 6.98 3.27
N ARG A 114 6.09 7.24 3.70
CA ARG A 114 6.84 8.42 3.24
C ARG A 114 8.09 8.02 2.47
N PHE A 115 8.41 8.83 1.48
CA PHE A 115 9.74 8.90 0.90
C PHE A 115 10.43 10.16 1.42
N GLU A 116 11.63 9.98 1.97
CA GLU A 116 12.49 11.09 2.35
C GLU A 116 12.88 11.89 1.10
N GLY A 117 12.97 13.20 1.24
CA GLY A 117 13.46 14.11 0.20
C GLY A 117 14.59 14.96 0.76
N ASP A 118 15.37 15.59 -0.12
CA ASP A 118 16.46 16.49 0.28
C ASP A 118 15.98 17.77 0.99
N LYS A 119 14.71 18.15 0.78
CA LYS A 119 14.12 19.35 1.40
C LYS A 119 12.91 19.03 2.28
N LYS A 120 12.00 18.19 1.78
CA LYS A 120 10.74 17.84 2.46
C LYS A 120 10.35 16.41 2.15
N GLU A 121 9.84 15.67 3.11
CA GLU A 121 9.31 14.34 2.86
C GLU A 121 8.06 14.38 1.96
N THR A 122 7.89 13.34 1.16
CA THR A 122 6.66 13.14 0.38
C THR A 122 5.88 11.98 0.99
N LEU A 123 4.72 12.29 1.55
CA LEU A 123 3.80 11.30 2.12
C LEU A 123 2.89 10.76 1.02
N HIS A 124 2.65 9.47 1.02
CA HIS A 124 1.88 8.75 0.03
C HIS A 124 0.79 7.92 0.69
N VAL A 125 -0.27 7.65 -0.05
CA VAL A 125 -1.33 6.70 0.30
C VAL A 125 -1.79 5.97 -0.96
N LEU A 126 -1.89 4.64 -0.87
CA LEU A 126 -2.57 3.74 -1.79
C LEU A 126 -3.85 3.27 -1.10
N TYR A 127 -5.01 3.40 -1.75
CA TYR A 127 -6.30 3.31 -1.06
C TYR A 127 -6.91 1.92 -1.03
N TYR A 128 -6.62 1.10 -2.04
CA TYR A 128 -7.33 -0.15 -2.28
C TYR A 128 -6.34 -1.26 -2.62
N CYS A 129 -5.52 -1.60 -1.63
CA CYS A 129 -4.52 -2.64 -1.73
C CYS A 129 -5.10 -4.01 -1.38
N TYR A 130 -4.73 -5.04 -2.14
CA TYR A 130 -5.07 -6.43 -1.86
C TYR A 130 -3.82 -7.27 -1.75
N ALA A 131 -3.59 -7.91 -0.59
CA ALA A 131 -2.38 -8.66 -0.31
C ALA A 131 -2.48 -10.15 -0.71
N SER A 132 -1.48 -10.61 -1.43
CA SER A 132 -1.21 -12.03 -1.63
C SER A 132 -0.73 -12.69 -0.33
N ARG A 133 -0.88 -14.02 -0.25
CA ARG A 133 -0.37 -14.77 0.90
C ARG A 133 1.16 -14.62 0.91
N PRO A 134 1.78 -14.14 1.99
CA PRO A 134 3.23 -14.01 2.06
C PRO A 134 3.88 -15.39 1.99
N SER A 135 5.05 -15.46 1.36
CA SER A 135 5.84 -16.69 1.37
C SER A 135 6.42 -16.93 2.77
N MET A 136 6.39 -18.19 3.23
CA MET A 136 7.04 -18.58 4.47
C MET A 136 8.38 -19.23 4.16
N GLY A 137 9.45 -18.62 4.66
CA GLY A 137 10.80 -19.14 4.52
C GLY A 137 11.73 -18.49 5.53
N SER A 138 12.73 -19.23 5.97
CA SER A 138 13.79 -18.72 6.84
C SER A 138 15.09 -19.37 6.42
N LYS A 139 16.19 -18.64 6.52
CA LYS A 139 17.55 -19.18 6.34
C LYS A 139 18.22 -19.32 7.70
N THR A 140 19.16 -20.25 7.83
CA THR A 140 20.01 -20.32 9.03
C THR A 140 20.81 -19.03 9.13
N LYS A 141 20.83 -18.42 10.32
CA LYS A 141 21.51 -17.15 10.56
C LYS A 141 22.99 -17.24 10.16
N SER A 142 23.41 -16.37 9.25
CA SER A 142 24.80 -16.15 8.87
C SER A 142 25.17 -14.70 9.18
N GLY A 143 26.00 -14.48 10.20
CA GLY A 143 26.42 -13.13 10.58
C GLY A 143 25.26 -12.22 11.04
N SER A 144 25.15 -11.04 10.40
CA SER A 144 24.18 -9.99 10.69
C SER A 144 22.92 -10.02 9.81
N ASP A 145 22.78 -11.05 8.97
CA ASP A 145 21.63 -11.19 8.08
C ASP A 145 20.34 -11.34 8.90
N ILE A 146 19.30 -10.62 8.48
CA ILE A 146 17.94 -10.79 8.99
C ILE A 146 17.09 -11.52 7.95
N ASN A 147 16.10 -12.27 8.41
CA ASN A 147 15.08 -12.78 7.50
C ASN A 147 14.18 -11.62 7.08
N GLU A 148 13.77 -11.63 5.81
CA GLU A 148 12.81 -10.69 5.26
C GLU A 148 11.54 -11.45 4.88
N VAL A 149 10.40 -10.83 5.14
CA VAL A 149 9.10 -11.21 4.65
C VAL A 149 8.80 -10.37 3.42
N GLU A 150 8.46 -11.05 2.33
CA GLU A 150 8.02 -10.40 1.10
C GLU A 150 6.49 -10.41 1.05
N LEU A 151 5.89 -9.22 1.10
CA LEU A 151 4.47 -9.00 0.95
C LEU A 151 4.19 -8.46 -0.45
N ASN A 152 3.67 -9.34 -1.31
CA ASN A 152 3.17 -8.95 -2.63
C ASN A 152 1.71 -8.51 -2.53
N PHE A 153 1.37 -7.41 -3.20
CA PHE A 153 0.01 -6.86 -3.20
C PHE A 153 -0.29 -6.15 -4.52
N THR A 154 -1.57 -6.01 -4.84
CA THR A 154 -2.03 -5.09 -5.91
C THR A 154 -2.58 -3.84 -5.26
N ALA A 155 -2.46 -2.68 -5.90
CA ALA A 155 -3.06 -1.42 -5.48
C ALA A 155 -3.92 -0.89 -6.62
N SER A 156 -5.22 -1.15 -6.56
CA SER A 156 -6.14 -0.88 -7.67
C SER A 156 -6.89 0.46 -7.50
N PRO A 157 -7.50 0.99 -8.56
CA PRO A 157 -8.40 2.14 -8.47
C PRO A 157 -9.55 1.86 -7.48
N ARG A 158 -9.76 2.74 -6.50
CA ARG A 158 -10.84 2.54 -5.52
C ARG A 158 -12.23 2.65 -6.17
N PRO A 159 -13.25 1.93 -5.65
CA PRO A 159 -14.53 1.78 -6.37
C PRO A 159 -15.26 3.10 -6.64
N LEU A 160 -15.31 4.01 -5.66
CA LEU A 160 -16.03 5.29 -5.70
C LEU A 160 -15.62 6.22 -6.85
N ASP A 161 -14.32 6.54 -6.96
CA ASP A 161 -13.81 7.63 -7.80
C ASP A 161 -12.59 7.24 -8.66
N LYS A 162 -12.21 5.96 -8.62
CA LYS A 162 -11.07 5.40 -9.37
C LYS A 162 -9.71 5.99 -8.96
N VAL A 163 -9.60 6.64 -7.81
CA VAL A 163 -8.31 7.09 -7.28
C VAL A 163 -7.49 5.89 -6.82
N VAL A 164 -6.30 5.73 -7.39
CA VAL A 164 -5.32 4.70 -6.97
C VAL A 164 -4.48 5.20 -5.80
N ARG A 165 -3.95 6.42 -5.93
CA ARG A 165 -2.99 6.98 -4.97
C ARG A 165 -3.15 8.47 -4.79
N ARG A 166 -2.75 8.97 -3.62
CA ARG A 166 -2.49 10.40 -3.38
C ARG A 166 -1.12 10.57 -2.75
N LYS A 167 -0.56 11.77 -2.93
CA LYS A 167 0.69 12.18 -2.30
C LYS A 167 0.66 13.66 -1.95
N THR A 168 1.40 14.04 -0.92
CA THR A 168 1.60 15.44 -0.56
C THR A 168 2.47 16.16 -1.60
N THR A 169 2.27 17.45 -1.74
CA THR A 169 3.19 18.37 -2.44
C THR A 169 3.91 19.25 -1.43
N GLU A 170 4.86 20.05 -1.89
CA GLU A 170 5.54 21.05 -1.07
C GLU A 170 4.58 22.04 -0.41
N GLU A 171 3.45 22.33 -1.08
CA GLU A 171 2.40 23.27 -0.66
C GLU A 171 1.35 22.64 0.26
N THR A 172 1.37 21.32 0.46
CA THR A 172 0.48 20.67 1.42
C THR A 172 0.72 21.22 2.83
N SER A 173 -0.36 21.65 3.49
CA SER A 173 -0.32 22.27 4.81
C SER A 173 0.28 21.34 5.87
N ASP A 174 0.89 21.94 6.89
CA ASP A 174 1.49 21.17 7.98
C ASP A 174 0.43 20.40 8.79
N GLU A 175 -0.81 20.90 8.86
CA GLU A 175 -1.93 20.17 9.46
C GLU A 175 -2.20 18.84 8.74
N ILE A 176 -2.31 18.85 7.41
CA ILE A 176 -2.53 17.63 6.63
C ILE A 176 -1.35 16.66 6.83
N ARG A 177 -0.11 17.16 6.82
CA ARG A 177 1.09 16.34 7.01
C ARG A 177 1.15 15.68 8.39
N GLN A 178 0.82 16.44 9.44
CA GLN A 178 0.81 15.94 10.83
C GLN A 178 -0.31 14.91 11.08
N ASN A 179 -1.39 14.95 10.30
CA ASN A 179 -2.52 14.02 10.42
C ASN A 179 -2.46 12.85 9.42
N TRP A 180 -1.52 12.86 8.47
CA TRP A 180 -1.44 11.87 7.39
C TRP A 180 -1.38 10.41 7.85
N PHE A 181 -0.74 10.16 9.00
CA PHE A 181 -0.62 8.83 9.59
C PHE A 181 -1.57 8.57 10.76
N LYS A 182 -2.48 9.51 11.06
CA LYS A 182 -3.50 9.32 12.12
C LYS A 182 -4.78 8.70 11.57
N GLU A 183 -5.13 9.05 10.33
CA GLU A 183 -6.27 8.50 9.59
C GLU A 183 -5.91 8.41 8.11
N VAL A 184 -6.61 7.57 7.37
CA VAL A 184 -6.45 7.49 5.90
C VAL A 184 -6.91 8.81 5.31
N PHE A 185 -5.99 9.54 4.67
CA PHE A 185 -6.26 10.89 4.18
C PHE A 185 -7.38 10.91 3.12
N GLU A 186 -8.40 11.73 3.34
CA GLU A 186 -9.36 12.16 2.34
C GLU A 186 -9.39 13.68 2.27
N PRO A 187 -9.37 14.30 1.07
CA PRO A 187 -9.60 15.72 0.92
C PRO A 187 -11.04 16.00 1.36
N ARG A 188 -11.19 16.93 2.30
CA ARG A 188 -12.49 17.50 2.63
C ARG A 188 -12.82 18.53 1.55
N GLU A 189 -14.03 18.45 1.00
CA GLU A 189 -14.58 19.52 0.15
C GLU A 189 -14.80 20.81 0.94
#